data_AF-A0AAU1C9K2-F1
#
_entry.id   AF-A0AAU1C9K2-F1
#
_cell.length_a   1.000
_cell.length_b   1.000
_cell.length_c   1.000
_cell.angle_alpha   90.00
_cell.angle_beta   90.00
_cell.angle_gamma   90.00
#
_symmetry.space_group_name_H-M   'P 1'
#
loop_
_entity.id
_entity.type
_entity.pdbx_description
1 polymer ?
#
loop_
_entity_poly.entity_id
_entity_poly.type
_entity_poly.pdbx_seq_one_letter_code
_entity_poly.pdbx_strand_id
1 'polypeptide(L)'
;MGLLVSAMERPRANVFGAELYPTPHEKAAALLHSVARDHALIDGNQRTAWLTMRVFLRCNGVSASTVPPPVPMAGPFVEEVAQDNVDVPAIASASRPGSPFPDVRRGTREPPGSDTRAVAPRR
;
A
#
# COMPACT_ATOMS: atom_id res chain seq x y z
N MET A 1 11.48 -5.97 20.09
CA MET A 1 11.30 -6.60 18.75
C MET A 1 11.69 -5.56 17.71
N GLY A 2 12.46 -5.94 16.68
CA GLY A 2 12.90 -5.01 15.63
C GLY A 2 11.76 -4.64 14.67
N LEU A 3 11.88 -3.49 13.98
CA LEU A 3 10.84 -2.94 13.08
C LEU A 3 10.40 -3.92 11.98
N LEU A 4 11.32 -4.74 11.47
CA LEU A 4 11.01 -5.77 10.47
C LEU A 4 10.04 -6.83 11.01
N VAL A 5 10.23 -7.24 12.27
CA VAL A 5 9.39 -8.24 12.92
C VAL A 5 7.97 -7.68 13.10
N SER A 6 7.83 -6.41 13.49
CA SER A 6 6.52 -5.74 13.56
C SER A 6 5.83 -5.66 12.20
N ALA A 7 6.57 -5.35 11.13
CA ALA A 7 6.03 -5.33 9.77
C ALA A 7 5.52 -6.71 9.31
N MET A 8 6.19 -7.79 9.71
CA MET A 8 5.81 -9.17 9.38
C MET A 8 4.60 -9.69 10.16
N GLU A 9 4.30 -9.12 11.32
CA GLU A 9 3.13 -9.50 12.11
C GLU A 9 1.85 -8.82 11.63
N ARG A 10 1.94 -7.67 10.93
CA ARG A 10 0.75 -6.95 10.45
C ARG A 10 -0.18 -7.79 9.56
N PRO A 11 0.29 -8.62 8.60
CA PRO A 11 -0.58 -9.50 7.82
C PRO A 11 -1.35 -10.54 8.65
N ARG A 12 -0.91 -10.83 9.88
CA ARG A 12 -1.57 -11.75 10.83
C ARG A 12 -2.45 -11.01 11.84
N ALA A 13 -2.62 -9.70 11.69
CA ALA A 13 -3.38 -8.89 12.63
C ALA A 13 -4.85 -9.32 12.65
N ASN A 14 -5.38 -9.51 13.86
CA ASN A 14 -6.78 -9.77 14.11
C ASN A 14 -7.39 -8.58 14.87
N VAL A 15 -8.58 -8.15 14.46
CA VAL A 15 -9.32 -7.06 15.08
C VAL A 15 -10.70 -7.59 15.45
N PHE A 16 -11.07 -7.48 16.72
CA PHE A 16 -12.34 -8.01 17.26
C PHE A 16 -12.60 -9.50 16.95
N GLY A 17 -11.54 -10.31 16.92
CA GLY A 17 -11.65 -11.75 16.64
C GLY A 17 -11.81 -12.12 15.17
N ALA A 18 -11.76 -11.14 14.25
CA ALA A 18 -11.75 -11.35 12.81
C ALA A 18 -10.39 -11.00 12.21
N GLU A 19 -9.98 -11.74 11.18
CA GLU A 19 -8.75 -11.46 10.44
C GLU A 19 -8.89 -10.14 9.69
N LEU A 20 -7.96 -9.19 9.92
CA LEU A 20 -8.01 -7.86 9.31
C LEU A 20 -7.78 -7.89 7.80
N TYR A 21 -7.08 -8.92 7.32
CA TYR A 21 -6.70 -9.12 5.93
C TYR A 21 -7.13 -10.52 5.47
N PRO A 22 -8.41 -10.73 5.11
CA PRO A 22 -8.93 -12.08 4.86
C PRO A 22 -8.38 -12.72 3.57
N THR A 23 -7.93 -11.93 2.59
CA THR A 23 -7.41 -12.46 1.31
C THR A 23 -5.88 -12.45 1.24
N PRO A 24 -5.26 -13.36 0.45
CA PRO A 24 -3.81 -13.32 0.21
C PRO A 24 -3.32 -11.98 -0.36
N HIS A 25 -4.16 -11.30 -1.14
CA HIS A 25 -3.88 -9.98 -1.71
C HIS A 25 -3.81 -8.90 -0.62
N GLU A 26 -4.73 -8.90 0.33
CA GLU A 26 -4.74 -7.95 1.45
C GLU A 26 -3.56 -8.20 2.40
N LYS A 27 -3.23 -9.46 2.67
CA LYS A 27 -2.05 -9.82 3.48
C LYS A 27 -0.76 -9.37 2.81
N ALA A 28 -0.63 -9.60 1.50
CA ALA A 28 0.51 -9.17 0.71
C ALA A 28 0.62 -7.63 0.66
N ALA A 29 -0.50 -6.93 0.53
CA ALA A 29 -0.58 -5.48 0.52
C ALA A 29 -0.17 -4.87 1.87
N ALA A 30 -0.65 -5.44 2.97
CA ALA A 30 -0.27 -5.03 4.32
C ALA A 30 1.24 -5.21 4.57
N LEU A 31 1.81 -6.29 4.03
CA LEU A 31 3.24 -6.59 4.12
C LEU A 31 4.08 -5.61 3.29
N LEU A 32 3.69 -5.34 2.04
CA LEU A 32 4.32 -4.33 1.19
C LEU A 32 4.34 -2.97 1.91
N HIS A 33 3.17 -2.52 2.35
CA HIS A 33 2.99 -1.22 2.98
C HIS A 33 3.84 -1.05 4.23
N SER A 34 3.89 -2.07 5.09
CA SER A 34 4.66 -2.00 6.34
C SER A 34 6.16 -2.03 6.10
N VAL A 35 6.65 -2.93 5.24
CA VAL A 35 8.09 -3.03 4.94
C VAL A 35 8.58 -1.78 4.20
N ALA A 36 7.76 -1.18 3.34
CA ALA A 36 8.11 0.06 2.63
C ALA A 36 8.20 1.27 3.58
N ARG A 37 7.34 1.35 4.61
CA ARG A 37 7.25 2.50 5.52
C ARG A 37 8.10 2.40 6.78
N ASP A 38 8.31 1.21 7.32
CA ASP A 38 8.90 1.06 8.66
C ASP A 38 10.42 1.25 8.68
N HIS A 39 11.05 1.57 7.54
CA HIS A 39 12.50 1.79 7.41
C HIS A 39 13.34 0.72 8.12
N ALA A 40 12.87 -0.53 8.07
CA ALA A 40 13.39 -1.60 8.90
C ALA A 40 14.82 -2.05 8.52
N LEU A 41 15.26 -1.69 7.32
CA LEU A 41 16.60 -1.93 6.79
C LEU A 41 17.37 -0.61 6.60
N ILE A 42 18.71 -0.70 6.65
CA ILE A 42 19.64 0.42 6.41
C ILE A 42 19.46 0.99 4.99
N ASP A 43 19.23 0.13 4.00
CA ASP A 43 18.84 0.48 2.63
C ASP A 43 18.02 -0.66 2.01
N GLY A 44 17.32 -0.41 0.91
CA GLY A 44 16.65 -1.43 0.11
C GLY A 44 15.27 -1.83 0.63
N ASN A 45 14.66 -1.05 1.53
CA ASN A 45 13.31 -1.28 2.05
C ASN A 45 12.29 -1.45 0.92
N GLN A 46 12.36 -0.61 -0.12
CA GLN A 46 11.45 -0.69 -1.27
C GLN A 46 11.64 -2.00 -2.07
N ARG A 47 12.89 -2.38 -2.39
CA ARG A 47 13.17 -3.64 -3.11
C ARG A 47 12.73 -4.85 -2.28
N THR A 48 12.93 -4.79 -0.97
CA THR A 48 12.55 -5.86 -0.05
C THR A 48 11.05 -5.95 0.12
N ALA A 49 10.35 -4.82 0.25
CA ALA A 49 8.89 -4.75 0.30
C ALA A 49 8.30 -5.40 -0.96
N TRP A 50 8.81 -4.99 -2.13
CA TRP A 50 8.42 -5.55 -3.42
C TRP A 50 8.63 -7.06 -3.47
N LEU A 51 9.83 -7.53 -3.18
CA LEU A 51 10.16 -8.95 -3.26
C LEU A 51 9.32 -9.78 -2.29
N THR A 52 9.17 -9.30 -1.06
CA THR A 52 8.39 -9.99 -0.02
C THR A 52 6.93 -10.14 -0.42
N MET A 53 6.30 -9.08 -0.96
CA MET A 53 4.93 -9.15 -1.49
C MET A 53 4.80 -10.21 -2.58
N ARG A 54 5.72 -10.22 -3.56
CA ARG A 54 5.71 -11.18 -4.68
C ARG A 54 5.89 -12.61 -4.22
N VAL A 55 6.85 -12.84 -3.33
CA VAL A 55 7.13 -14.17 -2.76
C VAL A 55 5.93 -14.63 -1.94
N PHE A 56 5.33 -13.76 -1.12
CA PHE A 56 4.14 -14.09 -0.34
C PHE A 56 2.99 -14.54 -1.24
N LEU A 57 2.66 -13.78 -2.28
CA LEU A 57 1.60 -14.15 -3.23
C LEU A 57 1.90 -15.49 -3.90
N ARG A 58 3.13 -15.72 -4.36
CA ARG A 58 3.53 -16.97 -4.99
C ARG A 58 3.45 -18.17 -4.04
N CYS A 59 3.85 -18.01 -2.78
CA CYS A 59 3.71 -19.05 -1.75
C CYS A 59 2.24 -19.37 -1.44
N ASN A 60 1.32 -18.42 -1.66
CA ASN A 60 -0.13 -18.62 -1.52
C ASN A 60 -0.81 -19.10 -2.81
N GLY A 61 -0.04 -19.54 -3.82
CA GLY A 61 -0.58 -20.08 -5.07
C GLY A 61 -1.12 -19.03 -6.05
N VAL A 62 -0.89 -17.75 -5.78
CA VAL A 62 -1.26 -16.66 -6.70
C VAL A 62 -0.22 -16.59 -7.84
N SER A 63 -0.68 -16.72 -9.08
CA SER A 63 0.18 -16.82 -10.27
C SER A 63 1.02 -15.56 -10.52
N ALA A 64 2.19 -15.72 -11.13
CA ALA A 64 3.09 -14.63 -11.51
C ALA A 64 2.45 -13.62 -12.49
N SER A 65 1.43 -14.04 -13.24
CA SER A 65 0.63 -13.16 -14.12
C SER A 65 -0.30 -12.21 -13.33
N THR A 66 -0.48 -12.47 -12.04
CA THR A 66 -1.28 -11.71 -11.08
C THR A 66 -0.40 -10.84 -10.18
N VAL A 67 0.91 -10.78 -10.46
CA VAL A 67 1.89 -10.05 -9.68
C VAL A 67 1.93 -8.58 -10.15
N PRO A 68 2.18 -7.61 -9.25
CA PRO A 68 1.92 -6.18 -9.49
C PRO A 68 2.90 -5.60 -10.54
N PRO A 69 2.91 -4.28 -10.81
CA PRO A 69 3.13 -3.75 -12.16
C PRO A 69 4.45 -4.19 -12.81
N PRO A 70 4.52 -4.15 -14.17
CA PRO A 70 5.73 -4.50 -14.91
C PRO A 70 6.97 -3.87 -14.28
N VAL A 71 8.12 -4.56 -14.31
CA VAL A 71 9.41 -4.10 -13.73
C VAL A 71 9.67 -2.58 -13.86
N PRO A 72 9.44 -1.92 -15.01
CA PRO A 72 9.65 -0.46 -15.12
C PRO A 72 8.70 0.42 -14.27
N MET A 73 7.54 -0.09 -13.88
CA MET A 73 6.53 0.61 -13.06
C MET A 73 6.55 0.19 -11.58
N ALA A 74 7.26 -0.90 -11.25
CA ALA A 74 7.38 -1.38 -9.87
C ALA A 74 8.09 -0.38 -8.95
N GLY A 75 9.15 0.28 -9.43
CA GLY A 75 9.88 1.29 -8.65
C GLY A 75 8.99 2.45 -8.20
N PRO A 76 8.39 3.20 -9.14
CA PRO A 76 7.48 4.30 -8.80
C PRO A 76 6.31 3.85 -7.92
N PHE A 77 5.73 2.67 -8.17
CA PHE A 77 4.64 2.17 -7.33
C PHE A 77 5.06 2.00 -5.86
N VAL A 78 6.20 1.36 -5.61
CA VAL A 78 6.65 1.09 -4.24
C VAL A 78 7.12 2.37 -3.55
N GLU A 79 7.65 3.33 -4.31
CA GLU A 79 7.97 4.67 -3.80
C GLU A 79 6.71 5.38 -3.30
N GLU A 80 5.62 5.32 -4.04
CA GLU A 80 4.32 5.91 -3.65
C GLU A 80 3.73 5.23 -2.40
N VAL A 81 3.89 3.91 -2.27
CA VAL A 81 3.54 3.19 -1.04
C VAL A 81 4.43 3.63 0.13
N ALA A 82 5.73 3.83 -0.10
CA ALA A 82 6.66 4.30 0.93
C ALA A 82 6.33 5.72 1.41
N GLN A 83 5.80 6.56 0.51
CA GLN A 83 5.32 7.92 0.80
C GLN A 83 3.92 7.96 1.44
N ASP A 84 3.27 6.81 1.65
CA ASP A 84 1.91 6.69 2.20
C ASP A 84 0.81 7.28 1.27
N ASN A 85 1.10 7.42 -0.03
CA ASN A 85 0.15 7.91 -1.03
C ASN A 85 -0.82 6.82 -1.51
N VAL A 86 -0.53 5.55 -1.21
CA VAL A 86 -1.35 4.39 -1.58
C VAL A 86 -1.59 3.54 -0.35
N ASP A 87 -2.87 3.35 -0.01
CA ASP A 87 -3.28 2.56 1.14
C ASP A 87 -3.33 1.05 0.85
N VAL A 88 -3.46 0.25 1.91
CA VAL A 88 -3.50 -1.22 1.82
C VAL A 88 -4.63 -1.74 0.90
N PRO A 89 -5.86 -1.22 0.97
CA PRO A 89 -6.93 -1.61 0.03
C PRO A 89 -6.60 -1.32 -1.45
N ALA A 90 -6.00 -0.17 -1.77
CA ALA A 90 -5.60 0.17 -3.13
C ALA A 90 -4.47 -0.74 -3.63
N ILE A 91 -3.48 -1.05 -2.79
CA ILE A 91 -2.40 -2.01 -3.11
C ILE A 91 -2.99 -3.40 -3.36
N ALA A 92 -3.93 -3.86 -2.52
CA ALA A 92 -4.56 -5.16 -2.66
C ALA A 92 -5.35 -5.25 -3.97
N SER A 93 -6.07 -4.19 -4.33
CA SER A 93 -6.83 -4.09 -5.58
C SER A 93 -5.93 -4.08 -6.81
N ALA A 94 -4.82 -3.33 -6.77
CA ALA A 94 -3.84 -3.28 -7.86
C ALA A 94 -3.11 -4.61 -8.09
N SER A 95 -3.10 -5.51 -7.10
CA SER A 95 -2.55 -6.86 -7.21
C SER A 95 -3.54 -7.90 -7.77
N ARG A 96 -4.78 -7.50 -8.07
CA ARG A 96 -5.78 -8.40 -8.69
C ARG A 96 -5.65 -8.38 -10.20
N PRO A 97 -5.93 -9.50 -10.88
CA PRO A 97 -5.80 -9.56 -12.34
C PRO A 97 -6.87 -8.67 -13.00
N GLY A 98 -6.46 -7.85 -13.98
CA GLY A 98 -7.35 -6.98 -14.75
C GLY A 98 -7.77 -5.68 -14.06
N SER A 99 -7.30 -5.40 -12.84
CA SER A 99 -7.58 -4.12 -12.17
C SER A 99 -6.75 -2.99 -12.78
N PRO A 100 -7.36 -1.83 -13.09
CA PRO A 100 -6.61 -0.66 -13.51
C PRO A 100 -5.71 -0.23 -12.37
N PHE A 101 -4.48 0.14 -12.70
CA PHE A 101 -3.55 0.69 -11.73
C PHE A 101 -4.11 2.03 -11.21
N PRO A 102 -4.05 2.30 -9.90
CA PRO A 102 -4.46 3.59 -9.37
C PRO A 102 -3.67 4.70 -10.10
N ASP A 103 -4.38 5.68 -10.65
CA ASP A 103 -3.77 6.82 -11.36
C ASP A 103 -3.08 7.73 -10.35
N VAL A 104 -1.81 7.43 -10.05
CA VAL A 104 -1.04 8.12 -9.00
C VAL A 104 -0.63 9.55 -9.41
N ARG A 105 -0.86 9.96 -10.67
CA ARG A 105 -0.61 11.34 -11.12
C ARG A 105 -1.73 12.31 -10.74
N ARG A 106 -2.84 11.83 -10.19
CA ARG A 106 -3.97 12.66 -9.78
C ARG A 106 -4.03 12.69 -8.26
N GLY A 107 -3.07 13.39 -7.65
CA GLY A 107 -3.11 13.69 -6.23
C GLY A 107 -4.44 14.36 -5.88
N THR A 108 -5.26 13.71 -5.06
CA THR A 108 -6.27 14.40 -4.25
C THR A 108 -5.54 15.18 -3.15
N ARG A 109 -4.89 16.27 -3.55
CA ARG A 109 -4.91 17.48 -2.72
C ARG A 109 -6.26 18.13 -2.99
N GLU A 110 -7.27 17.77 -2.20
CA GLU A 110 -8.30 18.78 -1.95
C GLU A 110 -7.61 19.97 -1.26
N PRO A 111 -7.77 21.21 -1.75
CA PRO A 111 -7.25 22.37 -1.06
C PRO A 111 -7.94 22.50 0.30
N PRO A 112 -7.21 22.89 1.37
CA PRO A 112 -7.83 23.10 2.66
C PRO A 112 -8.82 24.27 2.56
N GLY A 113 -10.09 23.98 2.81
CA GLY A 113 -11.12 24.95 3.18
C GLY A 113 -11.20 26.20 2.32
N SER A 114 -11.90 26.13 1.19
CA SER A 114 -12.66 27.29 0.70
C SER A 114 -13.88 27.50 1.60
N ASP A 115 -13.65 27.78 2.89
CA ASP A 115 -14.66 28.37 3.75
C ASP A 115 -14.56 29.89 3.55
N THR A 116 -15.03 30.32 2.38
CA THR A 116 -15.38 31.71 2.15
C THR A 116 -16.54 32.02 3.09
N ARG A 117 -16.20 32.40 4.32
CA ARG A 117 -17.04 33.22 5.18
C ARG A 117 -17.56 34.37 4.32
N ALA A 118 -18.81 34.24 3.89
CA ALA A 118 -19.61 35.32 3.37
C ALA A 118 -19.64 36.43 4.43
N VAL A 119 -18.75 37.40 4.28
CA VAL A 119 -18.89 38.71 4.90
C VAL A 119 -20.06 39.39 4.17
N ALA A 120 -21.24 39.30 4.79
CA ALA A 120 -22.36 40.15 4.45
C ALA A 120 -21.97 41.62 4.70
N PRO A 121 -22.12 42.54 3.73
CA PRO A 121 -21.94 43.95 4.00
C PRO A 121 -23.15 44.47 4.80
N ARG A 122 -22.86 45.09 5.94
CA ARG A 122 -23.82 45.94 6.66
C ARG A 122 -24.21 47.12 5.76
N ARG A 123 -25.49 47.24 5.43
CA ARG A 123 -26.24 48.51 5.33
C ARG A 123 -27.73 48.24 5.12
#